data_AF-A0A9W9XJQ6-F1
#
_entry.id   AF-A0A9W9XJQ6-F1
#
_cell.length_a   1.000
_cell.length_b   1.000
_cell.length_c   1.000
_cell.angle_alpha   90.00
_cell.angle_beta   90.00
_cell.angle_gamma   90.00
#
_symmetry.space_group_name_H-M   'P 1'
#
loop_
_entity.id
_entity.type
_entity.pdbx_description
1 polymer ?
#
loop_
_entity_poly.entity_id
_entity_poly.type
_entity_poly.pdbx_seq_one_letter_code
_entity_poly.pdbx_strand_id
1 'polypeptide(L)' 'MTPNLPSSNIEFIRDMILRKSLTTSQIADAAGCSARSITMRTNLRQFGVTKAPPIRAGRPRSITPPMLEAL' A
#
# COMPACT_ATOMS: atom_id res chain seq x y z
N MET A 1 3.45 3.71 -0.29
CA MET A 1 4.54 3.14 -1.12
C MET A 1 4.31 1.64 -1.24
N THR A 2 4.24 1.14 -2.46
CA THR A 2 4.15 -0.30 -2.72
C THR A 2 5.46 -0.73 -3.37
N PRO A 3 6.09 -1.83 -2.94
CA PRO A 3 7.28 -2.33 -3.64
C PRO A 3 6.93 -2.67 -5.09
N ASN A 4 7.87 -2.43 -6.00
CA ASN A 4 7.76 -2.86 -7.38
C ASN A 4 8.01 -4.38 -7.46
N LEU A 5 6.98 -5.16 -7.14
CA LEU A 5 6.99 -6.61 -7.19
C LEU A 5 6.13 -7.09 -8.36
N PRO A 6 6.48 -8.23 -8.99
CA PRO A 6 5.61 -8.88 -9.96
C PRO A 6 4.28 -9.26 -9.30
N SER A 7 3.21 -9.27 -10.11
CA SER A 7 1.85 -9.58 -9.65
C SER A 7 1.75 -10.93 -8.94
N SER A 8 2.46 -11.94 -9.44
CA SER A 8 2.56 -13.26 -8.82
C SER A 8 3.05 -13.20 -7.37
N ASN A 9 4.10 -12.41 -7.10
CA ASN A 9 4.63 -12.25 -5.75
C ASN A 9 3.64 -11.49 -4.85
N ILE A 10 2.90 -10.53 -5.39
CA ILE A 10 1.89 -9.78 -4.63
C ILE A 10 0.77 -10.70 -4.16
N GLU A 11 0.27 -11.57 -5.04
CA GLU A 11 -0.78 -12.54 -4.71
C GLU A 11 -0.29 -13.59 -3.71
N PHE A 12 0.92 -14.12 -3.92
CA PHE A 12 1.56 -15.05 -3.00
C PHE A 12 1.69 -14.47 -1.58
N ILE A 13 2.23 -13.24 -1.46
CA ILE A 13 2.38 -12.55 -0.19
C ILE A 13 1.01 -12.26 0.44
N ARG A 14 0.00 -11.90 -0.36
CA ARG A 14 -1.37 -11.66 0.12
C ARG A 14 -1.95 -12.91 0.79
N ASP A 15 -1.82 -14.07 0.16
CA ASP A 15 -2.32 -15.33 0.73
C ASP A 15 -1.61 -15.66 2.05
N MET A 16 -0.28 -15.54 2.09
CA MET A 16 0.50 -15.76 3.31
C MET A 16 0.09 -14.83 4.46
N ILE A 17 -0.19 -13.55 4.17
CA ILE A 17 -0.65 -12.58 5.17
C ILE A 17 -2.05 -12.96 5.69
N LEU A 18 -2.95 -13.42 4.81
CA LEU A 18 -4.31 -13.82 5.17
C LEU A 18 -4.34 -15.06 6.07
N ARG A 19 -3.40 -16.00 5.89
CA ARG A 19 -3.24 -17.18 6.75
C ARG A 19 -2.82 -16.85 8.18
N LYS A 20 -2.40 -15.61 8.49
CA LYS A 20 -2.08 -15.05 9.82
C LYS A 20 -1.04 -15.79 10.68
N SER A 21 -0.44 -16.87 10.20
CA SER A 21 0.51 -17.70 10.95
C SER A 21 1.98 -17.25 10.85
N LEU A 22 2.29 -16.33 9.92
CA LEU A 22 3.67 -16.04 9.53
C LEU A 22 4.11 -14.62 9.94
N THR A 23 5.36 -14.52 10.38
CA THR A 23 6.03 -13.24 10.64
C THR A 23 6.37 -12.54 9.32
N THR A 24 6.65 -11.24 9.37
CA THR A 24 7.08 -10.49 8.17
C THR A 24 8.39 -11.02 7.61
N SER A 25 9.35 -11.43 8.43
CA SER A 25 10.61 -12.02 7.96
C SER A 25 10.37 -13.31 7.17
N GLN A 26 9.58 -14.25 7.72
CA GLN A 26 9.27 -15.53 7.06
C GLN A 26 8.57 -15.34 5.70
N ILE A 27 7.67 -14.38 5.61
CA ILE A 27 6.98 -14.04 4.35
C ILE A 27 7.99 -13.47 3.34
N ALA A 28 8.94 -12.65 3.79
CA ALA A 28 9.96 -12.03 2.95
C ALA A 28 10.90 -13.08 2.38
N ASP A 29 11.38 -13.97 3.24
CA ASP A 29 12.26 -15.07 2.86
C ASP A 29 11.58 -16.00 1.86
N ALA A 30 10.32 -16.39 2.11
CA ALA A 30 9.56 -17.25 1.21
C ALA A 30 9.27 -16.59 -0.16
N ALA A 31 9.06 -15.28 -0.19
CA ALA A 31 8.82 -14.53 -1.42
C ALA A 31 10.09 -14.00 -2.08
N GLY A 32 11.29 -14.29 -1.52
CA GLY A 32 12.58 -13.82 -2.03
C GLY A 32 12.69 -12.29 -2.08
N CYS A 33 12.07 -11.58 -1.13
CA CYS A 33 12.01 -10.11 -1.14
C CYS A 33 12.39 -9.51 0.22
N SER A 34 12.75 -8.23 0.23
CA SER A 34 13.10 -7.55 1.48
C SER A 34 11.90 -7.47 2.44
N ALA A 35 12.14 -7.53 3.76
CA ALA A 35 11.10 -7.31 4.76
C ALA A 35 10.39 -5.94 4.58
N ARG A 36 11.11 -4.94 4.06
CA ARG A 36 10.57 -3.60 3.74
C ARG A 36 9.54 -3.63 2.61
N SER A 37 9.54 -4.68 1.78
CA SER A 37 8.54 -4.91 0.73
C SER A 37 7.20 -5.40 1.32
N ILE A 38 7.15 -5.82 2.59
CA ILE A 38 5.92 -6.34 3.22
C ILE A 38 5.07 -5.20 3.83
N THR A 39 5.26 -3.96 3.38
CA THR A 39 4.31 -2.86 3.62
C THR A 39 2.90 -3.17 3.10
N MET A 40 2.76 -4.15 2.21
CA MET A 40 1.45 -4.68 1.82
C MET A 40 0.62 -5.17 3.01
N ARG A 41 1.26 -5.64 4.10
CA ARG A 41 0.56 -6.05 5.33
C ARG A 41 -0.15 -4.89 6.01
N THR A 42 0.49 -3.73 6.08
CA THR A 42 -0.12 -2.51 6.63
C THR A 42 -1.20 -1.97 5.69
N ASN A 43 -0.96 -2.01 4.37
CA ASN A 43 -1.95 -1.58 3.39
C ASN A 43 -3.23 -2.43 3.44
N LEU A 44 -3.09 -3.76 3.54
CA LEU A 44 -4.22 -4.68 3.67
C LEU A 44 -5.01 -4.43 4.97
N ARG A 45 -4.32 -4.12 6.07
CA ARG A 45 -4.96 -3.79 7.34
C ARG A 45 -5.70 -2.44 7.31
N GLN A 46 -5.14 -1.42 6.66
CA GLN A 46 -5.70 -0.07 6.64
C GLN A 46 -6.75 0.14 5.54
N PHE A 47 -6.52 -0.43 4.35
CA PHE A 47 -7.29 -0.14 3.14
C PHE A 47 -7.94 -1.39 2.52
N GLY A 48 -7.64 -2.60 2.99
CA GLY A 48 -8.15 -3.84 2.40
C GLY A 48 -7.53 -4.21 1.04
N VAL A 49 -6.57 -3.41 0.56
CA VAL A 49 -5.90 -3.57 -0.73
C VAL A 49 -4.39 -3.73 -0.54
N THR A 50 -3.74 -4.46 -1.44
CA THR A 50 -2.28 -4.68 -1.41
C THR A 50 -1.50 -3.40 -1.75
N LYS A 51 -2.04 -2.61 -2.68
CA LYS A 51 -1.54 -1.29 -3.07
C LYS A 51 -2.22 -0.20 -2.26
N ALA A 52 -1.44 0.64 -1.59
CA ALA A 52 -1.96 1.85 -0.98
C ALA A 52 -2.58 2.74 -2.07
N PRO A 53 -3.69 3.45 -1.77
CA PRO A 53 -4.25 4.41 -2.69
C PRO A 53 -3.23 5.51 -3.04
N PRO A 54 -3.30 6.08 -4.25
CA PRO A 54 -2.38 7.14 -4.65
C PRO A 54 -2.57 8.35 -3.74
N ILE A 55 -1.51 8.72 -3.02
CA ILE A 55 -1.46 9.97 -2.26
C ILE A 55 -1.35 11.09 -3.28
N ARG A 56 -2.38 11.92 -3.41
CA ARG A 56 -2.29 13.14 -4.23
C ARG A 56 -1.21 14.03 -3.64
N ALA A 57 -0.27 14.46 -4.47
CA ALA A 57 0.82 15.31 -4.03
C ALA A 57 0.25 16.67 -3.57
N GLY A 58 0.56 17.05 -2.33
CA GLY A 58 0.24 18.36 -1.76
C GLY A 58 -1.19 18.51 -1.23
N ARG A 59 -1.40 19.64 -0.56
CA ARG A 59 -2.73 20.07 -0.12
C ARG A 59 -3.56 20.41 -1.38
N PRO A 60 -4.80 19.92 -1.50
CA PRO A 60 -5.70 20.39 -2.55
C PRO A 60 -5.76 21.92 -2.51
N ARG A 61 -5.63 22.59 -3.65
CA ARG A 61 -5.90 24.03 -3.71
C ARG A 61 -7.37 24.22 -3.40
N SER A 62 -7.68 24.67 -2.20
CA SER A 62 -9.04 25.04 -1.80
C SER A 62 -9.29 26.46 -2.28
N ILE A 63 -9.86 26.63 -3.48
CA ILE A 63 -10.51 27.88 -3.83
C ILE A 63 -11.91 27.80 -3.24
N THR A 64 -12.25 28.74 -2.35
CA THR A 64 -13.62 28.80 -1.81
C THR A 64 -14.51 29.50 -2.83
N PRO A 65 -15.83 29.22 -2.87
CA PRO A 65 -16.75 29.93 -3.75
C PRO A 65 -16.61 31.47 -3.74
N PRO A 66 -16.46 32.16 -2.59
CA PRO A 66 -16.25 33.61 -2.60
C PRO A 66 -14.89 34.03 -3.20
N MET A 67 -13.87 33.17 -3.18
CA MET A 67 -12.60 33.44 -3.86
C MET A 67 -12.71 33.30 -5.39
N LEU A 68 -13.65 32.48 -5.89
CA LEU A 68 -13.94 32.38 -7.32
C LEU A 68 -14.71 33.59 -7.82
N GLU A 69 -15.58 34.16 -7.00
CA GLU A 69 -16.37 35.35 -7.33
C GLU A 69 -15.51 36.63 -7.41
N ALA A 70 -14.33 36.63 -6.78
CA ALA A 70 -13.40 37.75 -6.76
C ALA A 70 -12.35 37.74 -7.91
N LEU A 71 -12.44 36.80 -8.86
CA LEU A 71 -11.61 36.70 -10.08
C LEU A 71 -12.29 37.39 -11.26
#